data_AF-A0A7V1K499-F1
#
_entry.id   AF-A0A7V1K499-F1
#
_cell.length_a   1.000
_cell.length_b   1.000
_cell.length_c   1.000
_cell.angle_alpha   90.00
_cell.angle_beta   90.00
_cell.angle_gamma   90.00
#
_symmetry.space_group_name_H-M   'P 1'
#
loop_
_entity.id
_entity.type
_entity.pdbx_description
1 polymer ?
#
loop_
_entity_poly.entity_id
_entity_poly.type
_entity_poly.pdbx_seq_one_letter_code
_entity_poly.pdbx_strand_id
1 'polypeptide(L)'
;MLKFFPAKHQKILKLSVPAAINSLLDMLQVITDLIMVGRISAFAVAAVGLGLQSLMFVFAILTLLHVGTSALLSRFVGARRMKRASIGLSTLLRFAFMLSFPVMAAWYFLASNIYKWFGTAPEVTVLGADYVQM
;
A
#
# COMPACT_ATOMS: atom_id res chain seq x y z
N MET A 1 22.99 13.48 18.10
CA MET A 1 22.54 13.30 19.51
C MET A 1 22.22 11.84 19.84
N LEU A 2 23.12 10.88 19.56
CA LEU A 2 22.88 9.43 19.70
C LEU A 2 23.95 8.69 20.55
N LYS A 3 24.76 9.43 21.32
CA LYS A 3 25.91 8.87 22.07
C LYS A 3 25.57 8.25 23.43
N PHE A 4 24.31 8.29 23.88
CA PHE A 4 23.92 7.83 25.24
C PHE A 4 23.58 6.34 25.36
N PHE A 5 23.50 5.58 24.25
CA PHE A 5 23.09 4.17 24.28
C PHE A 5 24.20 3.19 23.87
N PRO A 6 24.22 1.94 24.42
CA PRO A 6 25.22 0.92 24.11
C PRO A 6 25.30 0.62 22.60
N ALA A 7 26.48 0.23 22.09
CA ALA A 7 26.74 0.06 20.64
C ALA A 7 25.76 -0.86 19.89
N LYS A 8 25.12 -1.83 20.57
CA LYS A 8 24.04 -2.67 19.99
C LYS A 8 22.75 -1.88 19.74
N HIS A 9 22.36 -1.01 20.65
CA HIS A 9 21.13 -0.20 20.55
C HIS A 9 21.27 0.91 19.51
N GLN A 10 22.47 1.45 19.30
CA GLN A 10 22.72 2.46 18.26
C GLN A 10 22.44 1.94 16.84
N LYS A 11 22.73 0.66 16.55
CA LYS A 11 22.41 0.05 15.24
C LYS A 11 20.90 -0.09 15.03
N ILE A 12 20.17 -0.45 16.08
CA ILE A 12 18.70 -0.56 16.04
C ILE A 12 18.12 0.83 15.84
N LEU A 13 18.51 1.81 16.66
CA LEU A 13 18.03 3.19 16.55
C LEU A 13 18.34 3.81 15.18
N LYS A 14 19.48 3.50 14.57
CA LYS A 14 19.84 3.99 13.23
C LYS A 14 18.92 3.45 12.12
N LEU A 15 18.27 2.30 12.32
CA LEU A 15 17.29 1.72 11.38
C LEU A 15 15.86 2.11 11.74
N SER A 16 15.53 2.07 13.04
CA SER A 16 14.17 2.32 13.54
C SER A 16 13.78 3.80 13.47
N VAL A 17 14.72 4.73 13.69
CA VAL A 17 14.43 6.18 13.62
C VAL A 17 13.97 6.60 12.20
N PRO A 18 14.69 6.25 11.11
CA PRO A 18 14.21 6.52 9.76
C PRO A 18 12.85 5.87 9.46
N ALA A 19 12.65 4.62 9.88
CA ALA A 19 11.39 3.91 9.66
C ALA A 19 10.20 4.56 10.40
N ALA A 20 10.42 5.02 11.63
CA ALA A 20 9.43 5.75 12.40
C ALA A 20 9.10 7.11 11.77
N ILE A 21 10.11 7.83 11.27
CA ILE A 21 9.89 9.09 10.53
C ILE A 21 9.07 8.84 9.27
N ASN A 22 9.38 7.81 8.48
CA ASN A 22 8.57 7.45 7.31
C ASN A 22 7.11 7.17 7.69
N SER A 23 6.87 6.38 8.74
CA SER A 23 5.50 6.08 9.21
C SER A 23 4.75 7.34 9.66
N LEU A 24 5.45 8.29 10.27
CA LEU A 24 4.89 9.57 10.69
C LEU A 24 4.58 10.46 9.47
N LEU A 25 5.45 10.47 8.47
CA LEU A 25 5.23 11.19 7.21
C LEU A 25 4.04 10.62 6.44
N ASP A 26 3.89 9.29 6.36
CA ASP A 26 2.74 8.63 5.74
C ASP A 26 1.43 9.05 6.43
N MET A 27 1.42 9.08 7.77
CA MET A 27 0.24 9.51 8.53
C MET A 27 -0.08 11.00 8.29
N LEU A 28 0.94 11.86 8.27
CA LEU A 28 0.75 13.29 7.97
C LEU A 28 0.27 13.54 6.54
N GLN A 29 0.72 12.74 5.58
CA GLN A 29 0.25 12.79 4.20
C GLN A 29 -1.25 12.52 4.15
N VAL A 30 -1.72 11.42 4.74
CA VAL A 30 -3.16 11.08 4.76
C VAL A 30 -4.00 12.19 5.40
N ILE A 31 -3.52 12.78 6.51
CA ILE A 31 -4.21 13.90 7.16
C ILE A 31 -4.25 15.12 6.24
N THR A 32 -3.14 15.43 5.57
CA THR A 32 -3.04 16.59 4.67
C THR A 32 -3.98 16.42 3.48
N ASP A 33 -4.03 15.22 2.89
CA ASP A 33 -4.94 14.88 1.80
C ASP A 33 -6.40 15.07 2.24
N LEU A 34 -6.76 14.59 3.43
CA LEU A 34 -8.11 14.73 3.96
C LEU A 34 -8.48 16.19 4.25
N ILE A 35 -7.55 17.00 4.74
CA ILE A 35 -7.76 18.45 4.97
C ILE A 35 -7.94 19.18 3.64
N MET A 36 -7.14 18.87 2.61
CA MET A 36 -7.27 19.47 1.29
C MET A 36 -8.64 19.16 0.67
N VAL A 37 -9.04 17.89 0.71
CA VAL A 37 -10.33 17.44 0.17
C VAL A 37 -11.50 17.98 1.01
N GLY A 38 -11.31 18.11 2.33
CA GLY A 38 -12.29 18.71 3.24
C GLY A 38 -12.63 20.16 2.96
N ARG A 39 -11.74 20.91 2.29
CA ARG A 39 -12.04 22.26 1.82
C ARG A 39 -12.96 22.30 0.60
N ILE A 40 -13.12 21.19 -0.12
CA ILE A 40 -13.97 21.10 -1.31
C ILE A 40 -15.43 20.84 -0.91
N SER A 41 -15.68 19.74 -0.20
CA SER A 41 -17.01 19.42 0.35
C SER A 41 -16.99 18.25 1.33
N ALA A 42 -18.01 18.14 2.19
CA ALA A 42 -18.19 16.99 3.07
C ALA A 42 -18.41 15.67 2.28
N PHE A 43 -19.03 15.74 1.11
CA PHE A 43 -19.22 14.58 0.22
C PHE A 43 -17.89 14.08 -0.37
N ALA A 44 -16.96 14.98 -0.67
CA ALA A 44 -15.63 14.61 -1.16
C ALA A 44 -14.80 13.90 -0.08
N VAL A 45 -14.90 14.34 1.18
CA VAL A 45 -14.26 13.65 2.32
C VAL A 45 -14.82 12.23 2.48
N ALA A 46 -16.14 12.07 2.39
CA ALA A 46 -16.77 10.75 2.45
C ALA A 46 -16.32 9.85 1.29
N ALA A 47 -16.22 10.40 0.07
CA ALA A 47 -15.76 9.67 -1.11
C ALA A 47 -14.30 9.21 -0.97
N VAL A 48 -13.40 10.07 -0.48
CA VAL A 48 -11.99 9.73 -0.26
C VAL A 48 -11.82 8.74 0.89
N GLY A 49 -12.56 8.89 1.99
CA GLY A 49 -12.52 7.93 3.09
C GLY A 49 -12.94 6.52 2.67
N LEU A 50 -14.00 6.41 1.88
CA LEU A 50 -14.44 5.13 1.30
C LEU A 50 -13.48 4.63 0.21
N GLY A 51 -12.89 5.53 -0.57
CA GLY A 51 -11.84 5.21 -1.54
C GLY A 51 -10.63 4.60 -0.88
N LEU A 52 -10.13 5.19 0.20
CA LEU A 52 -9.03 4.64 1.00
C LEU A 52 -9.37 3.24 1.54
N GLN A 53 -10.59 3.04 2.04
CA GLN A 53 -11.04 1.73 2.53
C GLN A 53 -11.13 0.69 1.41
N SER A 54 -11.56 1.10 0.22
CA SER A 54 -11.58 0.24 -0.96
C SER A 54 -10.16 -0.14 -1.40
N LEU A 55 -9.24 0.82 -1.42
CA LEU A 55 -7.83 0.60 -1.78
C LEU A 55 -7.13 -0.31 -0.76
N MET A 56 -7.52 -0.25 0.52
CA MET A 56 -7.05 -1.20 1.54
C MET A 56 -7.34 -2.66 1.19
N PHE A 57 -8.47 -2.97 0.53
CA PHE A 57 -8.74 -4.34 0.07
C PHE A 57 -7.73 -4.80 -0.97
N VAL A 58 -7.40 -3.93 -1.94
CA VAL A 58 -6.37 -4.23 -2.95
C VAL A 58 -5.01 -4.38 -2.29
N PHE A 59 -4.67 -3.45 -1.39
CA PHE A 59 -3.42 -3.52 -0.65
C PHE A 59 -3.31 -4.79 0.19
N ALA A 60 -4.40 -5.31 0.76
CA ALA A 60 -4.36 -6.58 1.48
C ALA A 60 -3.91 -7.74 0.59
N ILE A 61 -4.46 -7.83 -0.64
CA ILE A 61 -4.08 -8.85 -1.63
C ILE A 61 -2.63 -8.66 -2.08
N LEU A 62 -2.23 -7.42 -2.38
CA LEU A 62 -0.86 -7.10 -2.78
C LEU A 62 0.14 -7.39 -1.65
N THR A 63 -0.23 -7.12 -0.40
CA THR A 63 0.59 -7.39 0.78
C THR A 63 0.83 -8.88 0.95
N LEU A 64 -0.18 -9.73 0.69
CA LEU A 64 -0.01 -11.19 0.70
C LEU A 64 1.12 -11.62 -0.25
N LEU A 65 1.11 -11.10 -1.48
CA LEU A 65 2.15 -11.40 -2.48
C LEU A 65 3.51 -10.83 -2.08
N HIS A 66 3.54 -9.61 -1.57
CA HIS A 66 4.76 -8.94 -1.11
C HIS A 66 5.43 -9.72 0.03
N VAL A 67 4.68 -10.10 1.06
CA VAL A 67 5.19 -10.86 2.20
C VAL A 67 5.65 -12.25 1.76
N GLY A 68 4.88 -12.96 0.93
CA GLY A 68 5.25 -14.28 0.41
C GLY A 68 6.55 -14.24 -0.43
N THR A 69 6.68 -13.23 -1.28
CA THR A 69 7.89 -13.01 -2.11
C THR A 69 9.10 -12.68 -1.23
N SER A 70 8.95 -11.76 -0.29
CA SER A 70 10.01 -11.35 0.63
C SER A 70 10.52 -12.53 1.48
N ALA A 71 9.60 -13.36 1.99
CA ALA A 71 9.96 -14.56 2.76
C ALA A 71 10.74 -15.58 1.90
N LEU A 72 10.30 -15.83 0.66
CA LEU A 72 10.99 -16.75 -0.25
C LEU A 72 12.40 -16.27 -0.61
N LEU A 73 12.53 -14.97 -0.92
CA LEU A 73 13.82 -14.35 -1.24
C LEU A 73 14.76 -14.34 -0.05
N SER A 74 14.27 -13.99 1.14
CA SER A 74 15.04 -14.01 2.39
C SER A 74 15.64 -15.40 2.65
N ARG A 75 14.90 -16.47 2.37
CA ARG A 75 15.40 -17.85 2.51
C ARG A 75 16.53 -18.17 1.52
N PHE A 76 16.44 -17.72 0.26
CA PHE A 76 17.51 -17.94 -0.73
C PHE A 76 18.77 -17.11 -0.44
N VAL A 77 18.59 -15.86 -0.01
CA VAL A 77 19.68 -14.97 0.38
C VAL A 77 20.38 -15.50 1.65
N GLY A 78 19.61 -15.92 2.66
CA GLY A 78 20.14 -16.53 3.89
C GLY A 78 20.92 -17.82 3.64
N ALA A 79 20.52 -18.62 2.65
CA ALA A 79 21.25 -19.83 2.24
C ALA A 79 22.51 -19.55 1.37
N ARG A 80 22.89 -18.28 1.18
CA ARG A 80 23.98 -17.83 0.28
C ARG A 80 23.84 -18.28 -1.18
N ARG A 81 22.63 -18.63 -1.63
CA ARG A 81 22.37 -19.12 -3.00
C ARG A 81 21.98 -17.97 -3.94
N MET A 82 22.88 -17.00 -4.13
CA MET A 82 22.59 -15.76 -4.87
C MET A 82 22.13 -15.97 -6.32
N LYS A 83 22.67 -16.96 -7.04
CA LYS A 83 22.20 -17.32 -8.39
C LYS A 83 20.72 -17.74 -8.40
N ARG A 84 20.30 -18.57 -7.43
CA ARG A 84 18.89 -18.99 -7.30
C ARG A 84 18.01 -17.84 -6.81
N ALA A 85 18.52 -16.96 -5.95
CA ALA A 85 17.82 -15.77 -5.52
C ALA A 85 17.52 -14.82 -6.71
N SER A 86 18.50 -14.61 -7.59
CA SER A 86 18.34 -13.77 -8.81
C SER A 86 17.32 -14.38 -9.79
N ILE A 87 17.39 -15.69 -10.03
CA ILE A 87 16.39 -16.40 -10.88
C ILE A 87 15.00 -16.36 -10.24
N GLY A 88 14.92 -16.53 -8.91
CA GLY A 88 13.68 -16.42 -8.16
C GLY A 88 13.07 -15.02 -8.29
N LEU A 89 13.88 -13.98 -8.08
CA LEU A 89 13.45 -12.59 -8.23
C LEU A 89 12.95 -12.28 -9.65
N SER A 90 13.67 -12.67 -10.69
CA SER A 90 13.25 -12.40 -12.07
C SER A 90 11.98 -13.16 -12.47
N THR A 91 11.77 -14.35 -11.90
CA THR A 91 10.54 -15.11 -12.09
C THR A 91 9.37 -14.47 -11.36
N LEU A 92 9.57 -14.02 -10.12
CA LEU A 92 8.57 -13.31 -9.32
C LEU A 92 8.19 -11.97 -9.94
N LEU A 93 9.15 -11.22 -10.48
CA LEU A 93 8.88 -9.97 -11.20
C LEU A 93 8.05 -10.20 -12.46
N ARG A 94 8.39 -11.22 -13.27
CA ARG A 94 7.58 -11.60 -14.45
C ARG A 94 6.17 -12.04 -14.06
N PHE A 95 6.06 -12.82 -12.99
CA PHE A 95 4.77 -13.24 -12.46
C PHE A 95 3.95 -12.04 -11.97
N ALA A 96 4.54 -11.12 -11.22
CA ALA A 96 3.87 -9.90 -10.74
C ALA A 96 3.40 -9.03 -11.91
N PHE A 97 4.22 -8.89 -12.97
CA PHE A 97 3.84 -8.18 -14.18
C PHE A 97 2.70 -8.87 -14.96
N MET A 98 2.71 -10.20 -15.05
CA MET A 98 1.58 -10.92 -15.66
C MET A 98 0.32 -10.81 -14.81
N LEU A 99 0.45 -10.79 -13.48
CA LEU A 99 -0.67 -10.67 -12.54
C LEU A 99 -1.23 -9.25 -12.44
N SER A 100 -0.44 -8.21 -12.77
CA SER A 100 -0.93 -6.83 -12.70
C SER A 100 -2.06 -6.56 -13.69
N PHE A 101 -2.02 -7.15 -14.89
CA PHE A 101 -3.08 -6.99 -15.89
C PHE A 101 -4.46 -7.48 -15.42
N PRO A 102 -4.63 -8.73 -14.96
CA PRO A 102 -5.93 -9.21 -14.48
C PRO A 102 -6.35 -8.50 -13.20
N VAL A 103 -5.43 -8.12 -12.31
CA VAL A 103 -5.77 -7.35 -11.10
C VAL A 103 -6.27 -5.95 -11.46
N MET A 104 -5.62 -5.26 -12.41
CA MET A 104 -6.06 -3.96 -12.91
C MET A 104 -7.43 -4.04 -13.56
N ALA A 105 -7.66 -5.04 -14.42
CA ALA A 105 -8.96 -5.26 -15.06
C ALA A 105 -10.04 -5.56 -14.01
N ALA A 106 -9.77 -6.47 -13.06
CA ALA A 106 -10.70 -6.79 -11.99
C ALA A 106 -11.05 -5.55 -11.16
N TRP A 107 -10.05 -4.72 -10.82
CA TRP A 107 -10.25 -3.49 -10.06
C TRP A 107 -11.15 -2.50 -10.80
N TYR A 108 -10.89 -2.25 -12.08
CA TYR A 108 -11.69 -1.32 -12.88
C TYR A 108 -13.19 -1.68 -12.89
N PHE A 109 -13.52 -2.97 -12.98
CA PHE A 109 -14.91 -3.46 -12.95
C PHE A 109 -15.51 -3.54 -11.54
N LEU A 110 -14.74 -3.90 -10.51
CA LEU A 110 -15.24 -4.04 -9.14
C LEU A 110 -15.35 -2.71 -8.40
N ALA A 111 -14.48 -1.74 -8.68
CA ALA A 111 -14.40 -0.48 -7.97
C ALA A 111 -15.76 0.23 -7.87
N SER A 112 -16.47 0.37 -9.00
CA SER A 112 -17.80 1.00 -9.02
C SER A 112 -18.85 0.23 -8.21
N ASN A 113 -18.74 -1.09 -8.16
CA ASN A 113 -19.67 -1.94 -7.40
C ASN A 113 -19.39 -1.92 -5.90
N ILE A 114 -18.15 -1.72 -5.47
CA ILE A 114 -17.80 -1.58 -4.05
C ILE A 114 -18.57 -0.41 -3.44
N TYR A 115 -18.58 0.76 -4.08
CA TYR A 115 -19.32 1.93 -3.58
C TYR A 115 -20.83 1.67 -3.43
N LYS A 116 -21.43 0.95 -4.39
CA LYS A 116 -22.84 0.55 -4.31
C LYS A 116 -23.11 -0.43 -3.17
N TRP A 117 -22.21 -1.36 -2.91
CA TRP A 117 -22.34 -2.32 -1.80
C TRP A 117 -22.23 -1.66 -0.42
N PHE A 118 -21.48 -0.56 -0.32
CA PHE A 118 -21.40 0.24 0.90
C PHE A 118 -22.66 1.10 1.16
N GLY A 119 -23.65 1.11 0.26
CA GLY A 119 -24.94 1.78 0.47
C GLY A 119 -24.85 3.30 0.58
N THR A 120 -23.93 3.91 -0.17
CA THR A 120 -23.58 5.33 -0.04
C THR A 120 -24.50 6.22 -0.87
N ALA A 121 -24.57 7.51 -0.52
CA ALA A 121 -25.37 8.48 -1.26
C ALA A 121 -24.92 8.57 -2.74
N PRO A 122 -25.84 8.87 -3.68
CA PRO A 122 -25.53 8.92 -5.11
C PRO A 122 -24.36 9.85 -5.44
N GLU A 123 -24.27 10.99 -4.77
CA GLU A 123 -23.20 11.97 -4.97
C GLU A 123 -21.83 11.42 -4.55
N VAL A 124 -21.77 10.62 -3.48
CA VAL A 124 -20.54 9.98 -2.99
C VAL A 124 -20.11 8.83 -3.91
N THR A 125 -21.07 8.14 -4.53
CA THR A 125 -20.80 7.06 -5.48
C THR A 125 -20.16 7.59 -6.76
N VAL A 126 -20.64 8.73 -7.28
CA VAL A 126 -20.08 9.35 -8.49
C VAL A 126 -18.68 9.88 -8.22
N LEU A 127 -18.49 10.69 -7.18
CA LEU A 127 -17.16 11.21 -6.82
C LEU A 127 -16.16 10.11 -6.44
N GLY A 128 -16.61 9.06 -5.74
CA GLY A 128 -15.76 7.94 -5.36
C GLY A 128 -15.38 7.05 -6.54
N ALA A 129 -16.30 6.80 -7.47
CA ALA A 129 -16.00 6.04 -8.67
C ALA A 129 -14.97 6.76 -9.54
N ASP A 130 -15.12 8.07 -9.76
CA ASP A 130 -14.13 8.87 -10.49
C ASP A 130 -12.76 8.82 -9.81
N TYR A 131 -12.71 8.95 -8.48
CA TYR A 131 -11.47 8.89 -7.71
C TYR A 131 -10.74 7.54 -7.80
N VAL A 132 -11.46 6.43 -7.95
CA VAL A 132 -10.88 5.08 -7.96
C VAL A 132 -10.62 4.55 -9.38
N GLN A 133 -11.34 5.08 -10.38
CA GLN A 133 -11.19 4.69 -11.78
C GLN A 133 -10.16 5.53 -12.54
N MET A 134 -9.91 6.78 -12.12
CA MET A 134 -8.82 7.63 -12.66
C MET A 134 -7.48 7.34 -11.99
#